data_AF-A0A0F9E352-F1
#
_entry.id   AF-A0A0F9E352-F1
#
_cell.length_a   1.000
_cell.length_b   1.000
_cell.length_c   1.000
_cell.angle_alpha   90.00
_cell.angle_beta   90.00
_cell.angle_gamma   90.00
#
_symmetry.space_group_name_H-M   'P 1'
#
loop_
_entity.id
_entity.type
_entity.pdbx_description
1 polymer ?
#
loop_
_entity_poly.entity_id
_entity_poly.type
_entity_poly.pdbx_seq_one_letter_code
_entity_poly.pdbx_strand_id
1 'polypeptide(L)'
;MDRSTLIAEVISIHTARCGLLIEKNKDYATEDFLSNFKRMQKLCKVLDIDVRRSPGDNARYLMLLKMDRWCNLLSKGTPPKNESIRDTVLDLHNYIDLAYACDIEKGV
;
A
#
# COMPACT_ATOMS: atom_id res chain seq x y z
N MET A 1 6.39 31.35 17.28
CA MET A 1 5.19 30.51 17.45
C MET A 1 5.04 30.23 18.93
N ASP A 2 3.97 30.72 19.55
CA ASP A 2 3.70 30.50 20.97
C ASP A 2 3.06 29.11 21.21
N ARG A 3 2.96 28.71 22.48
CA ARG A 3 2.42 27.42 22.90
C ARG A 3 0.98 27.17 22.44
N SER A 4 0.13 28.20 22.41
CA SER A 4 -1.27 28.07 22.00
C SER A 4 -1.38 27.82 20.50
N THR A 5 -0.58 28.52 19.70
CA THR A 5 -0.46 28.30 18.26
C THR A 5 0.01 26.88 17.94
N LEU A 6 1.03 26.37 18.65
CA LEU A 6 1.51 24.99 18.47
C LEU A 6 0.43 23.94 18.81
N ILE A 7 -0.31 24.13 19.91
CA ILE A 7 -1.37 23.20 20.31
C ILE A 7 -2.51 23.17 19.29
N ALA A 8 -2.92 24.34 18.78
CA ALA A 8 -3.96 24.44 17.76
C ALA A 8 -3.56 23.68 16.47
N GLU A 9 -2.31 23.85 16.04
CA GLU A 9 -1.78 23.16 14.87
C GLU A 9 -1.74 21.63 15.07
N VAL A 10 -1.28 21.16 16.23
CA VAL A 10 -1.27 19.72 16.56
C VAL A 10 -2.68 19.12 16.54
N ILE A 11 -3.67 19.83 17.10
CA ILE A 11 -5.07 19.37 17.10
C ILE A 11 -5.64 19.34 15.67
N SER A 12 -5.35 20.36 14.86
CA SER A 12 -5.76 20.43 13.45
C SER A 12 -5.20 19.24 12.66
N ILE A 13 -3.89 19.00 12.76
CA ILE A 13 -3.22 17.87 12.11
C ILE A 13 -3.82 16.54 12.57
N HIS A 14 -4.04 16.37 13.88
CA HIS A 14 -4.63 15.14 14.41
C HIS A 14 -6.03 14.89 13.84
N THR A 15 -6.88 15.92 13.85
CA THR A 15 -8.26 15.83 13.33
C THR A 15 -8.28 15.48 11.85
N ALA A 16 -7.45 16.14 11.03
CA ALA A 16 -7.31 15.83 9.61
C ALA A 16 -6.85 14.38 9.38
N ARG A 17 -5.86 13.91 10.16
CA ARG A 17 -5.36 12.52 10.07
C ARG A 17 -6.41 11.48 10.46
N CYS A 18 -7.23 11.75 11.46
CA CYS A 18 -8.35 10.87 11.83
C CYS A 18 -9.39 10.78 10.72
N GLY A 19 -9.71 11.89 10.06
CA GLY A 19 -10.59 11.91 8.89
C GLY A 19 -10.07 11.01 7.77
N LEU A 20 -8.79 11.18 7.40
CA LEU A 20 -8.14 10.36 6.37
C LEU A 20 -8.09 8.87 6.72
N LEU A 21 -7.87 8.52 8.01
CA LEU A 21 -7.89 7.13 8.46
C LEU A 21 -9.26 6.48 8.18
N ILE A 22 -10.33 7.19 8.52
CA ILE A 22 -11.71 6.72 8.31
C ILE A 22 -12.03 6.62 6.82
N GLU A 23 -11.59 7.56 6.00
CA GLU A 23 -11.81 7.51 4.54
C GLU A 23 -11.05 6.36 3.89
N LYS A 24 -9.78 6.15 4.23
CA LYS A 24 -8.99 5.02 3.73
C LYS A 24 -9.63 3.69 4.11
N ASN A 25 -10.25 3.58 5.28
CA ASN A 25 -10.99 2.37 5.64
C ASN A 25 -12.07 2.03 4.62
N LYS A 26 -12.77 3.01 4.02
CA LYS A 26 -13.84 2.74 3.04
C LYS A 26 -13.32 2.12 1.73
N ASP A 27 -12.08 2.40 1.35
CA ASP A 27 -11.48 1.86 0.13
C ASP A 27 -11.00 0.41 0.30
N TYR A 28 -10.63 0.02 1.51
CA TYR A 28 -9.98 -1.26 1.79
C TYR A 28 -10.85 -2.23 2.60
N ALA A 29 -11.79 -1.74 3.41
CA ALA A 29 -12.48 -2.55 4.42
C ALA A 29 -13.78 -3.20 3.92
N THR A 30 -13.95 -4.44 4.39
CA THR A 30 -15.25 -5.07 4.71
C THR A 30 -15.55 -4.77 6.19
N GLU A 31 -16.02 -5.72 7.01
CA GLU A 31 -16.16 -5.52 8.47
C GLU A 31 -14.80 -5.38 9.20
N ASP A 32 -13.73 -5.94 8.65
CA ASP A 32 -12.38 -5.88 9.21
C ASP A 32 -11.52 -4.79 8.53
N PHE A 33 -11.35 -3.67 9.24
CA PHE A 33 -10.57 -2.51 8.80
C PHE A 33 -9.09 -2.81 8.52
N LEU A 34 -8.55 -3.91 9.05
CA LEU A 34 -7.14 -4.31 8.88
C LEU A 34 -6.97 -5.50 7.92
N SER A 35 -8.04 -5.91 7.24
CA SER A 35 -8.06 -7.11 6.39
C SER A 35 -7.02 -7.08 5.26
N ASN A 36 -6.72 -5.91 4.70
CA ASN A 36 -5.67 -5.74 3.68
C ASN A 36 -4.27 -6.07 4.24
N PHE A 37 -3.92 -5.57 5.43
CA PHE A 37 -2.63 -5.82 6.06
C PHE A 37 -2.48 -7.31 6.43
N LYS A 38 -3.53 -7.91 6.99
CA LYS A 38 -3.54 -9.36 7.32
C LYS A 38 -3.39 -10.22 6.07
N ARG A 39 -4.08 -9.87 4.98
CA ARG A 39 -3.98 -10.58 3.70
C ARG A 39 -2.60 -10.42 3.08
N MET A 40 -2.06 -9.21 3.03
CA MET A 40 -0.69 -8.98 2.56
C MET A 40 0.34 -9.75 3.38
N GLN A 41 0.22 -9.75 4.72
CA GLN A 41 1.09 -10.56 5.57
C GLN A 41 1.04 -12.05 5.20
N LYS A 42 -0.17 -12.58 4.96
CA LYS A 42 -0.35 -13.98 4.54
C LYS A 42 0.27 -14.24 3.16
N LEU A 43 0.04 -13.37 2.19
CA LEU A 43 0.59 -13.50 0.84
C LEU A 43 2.13 -13.46 0.85
N CYS A 44 2.74 -12.55 1.60
CA CYS A 44 4.20 -12.49 1.75
C CYS A 44 4.75 -13.78 2.37
N LYS A 45 4.06 -14.35 3.37
CA LYS A 45 4.45 -15.65 3.96
C LYS A 45 4.34 -16.80 2.96
N VAL A 46 3.29 -16.83 2.14
CA VAL A 46 3.07 -17.88 1.14
C VAL A 46 4.13 -17.84 0.04
N LEU A 47 4.56 -16.64 -0.37
CA LEU A 47 5.54 -16.44 -1.44
C LEU A 47 6.99 -16.28 -0.92
N ASP A 48 7.21 -16.45 0.39
CA ASP A 48 8.51 -16.24 1.06
C ASP A 48 9.17 -14.87 0.75
N ILE A 49 8.37 -13.80 0.78
CA ILE A 49 8.85 -12.42 0.60
C ILE A 49 9.15 -11.80 1.98
N ASP A 50 10.42 -11.44 2.24
CA ASP A 50 10.82 -10.69 3.44
C ASP A 50 11.52 -9.38 3.05
N VAL A 51 10.84 -8.25 3.25
CA VAL A 51 11.34 -6.90 2.89
C VAL A 51 12.65 -6.51 3.59
N ARG A 52 13.05 -7.23 4.65
CA ARG A 52 14.33 -7.01 5.36
C ARG A 52 15.49 -7.79 4.73
N ARG A 53 15.18 -8.80 3.90
CA ARG A 53 16.15 -9.72 3.31
C ARG A 53 16.93 -9.07 2.18
N SER A 54 16.26 -8.34 1.29
CA SER A 54 16.93 -7.67 0.18
C SER A 54 16.08 -6.59 -0.51
N PRO A 55 16.70 -5.68 -1.29
CA PRO A 55 15.98 -4.73 -2.14
C PRO A 55 15.01 -5.40 -3.11
N GLY A 56 15.39 -6.54 -3.70
CA GLY A 56 14.51 -7.31 -4.58
C GLY A 56 13.24 -7.81 -3.88
N ASP A 57 13.33 -8.23 -2.61
CA ASP A 57 12.15 -8.62 -1.83
C ASP A 57 11.27 -7.42 -1.48
N ASN A 58 11.85 -6.24 -1.32
CA ASN A 58 11.08 -5.00 -1.18
C ASN A 58 10.33 -4.67 -2.49
N ALA A 59 10.98 -4.78 -3.65
CA ALA A 59 10.30 -4.61 -4.94
C ALA A 59 9.18 -5.63 -5.15
N ARG A 60 9.40 -6.92 -4.86
CA ARG A 60 8.37 -7.98 -4.93
C ARG A 60 7.21 -7.73 -3.96
N TYR A 61 7.48 -7.21 -2.77
CA TYR A 61 6.43 -6.79 -1.85
C TYR A 61 5.54 -5.69 -2.46
N LEU A 62 6.14 -4.69 -3.12
CA LEU A 62 5.41 -3.62 -3.79
C LEU A 62 4.64 -4.12 -5.01
N MET A 63 5.19 -5.07 -5.78
CA MET A 63 4.46 -5.78 -6.84
C MET A 63 3.22 -6.48 -6.29
N LEU A 64 3.38 -7.27 -5.23
CA LEU A 64 2.29 -8.02 -4.61
C LEU A 64 1.21 -7.08 -4.06
N LEU A 65 1.60 -5.94 -3.50
CA LEU A 65 0.67 -4.90 -3.03
C LEU A 65 -0.18 -4.35 -4.19
N LYS A 66 0.42 -4.08 -5.35
CA LYS A 66 -0.31 -3.59 -6.53
C LYS A 66 -1.19 -4.67 -7.13
N MET A 67 -0.74 -5.93 -7.15
CA MET A 67 -1.57 -7.06 -7.56
C MET A 67 -2.80 -7.23 -6.66
N ASP A 68 -2.64 -7.18 -5.33
CA ASP A 68 -3.75 -7.25 -4.38
C ASP A 68 -4.75 -6.10 -4.61
N ARG A 69 -4.24 -4.88 -4.81
CA ARG A 69 -5.07 -3.71 -5.11
C ARG A 69 -5.86 -3.89 -6.40
N TRP A 70 -5.23 -4.37 -7.46
CA TRP A 70 -5.87 -4.58 -8.75
C TRP A 70 -7.03 -5.58 -8.62
N CYS A 71 -6.78 -6.75 -8.02
CA CYS A 71 -7.82 -7.74 -7.75
C CYS A 71 -8.97 -7.17 -6.91
N ASN A 72 -8.64 -6.37 -5.88
CA ASN A 72 -9.62 -5.75 -5.01
C ASN A 72 -10.54 -4.77 -5.78
N LEU A 73 -9.95 -3.91 -6.62
CA LEU A 73 -10.70 -2.97 -7.47
C LEU A 73 -11.63 -3.69 -8.45
N LEU A 74 -11.18 -4.78 -9.07
CA LEU A 74 -12.02 -5.59 -9.95
C LEU A 74 -13.17 -6.27 -9.20
N SER A 75 -12.94 -6.71 -7.96
CA SER A 75 -13.92 -7.46 -7.17
C SER A 75 -15.01 -6.59 -6.53
N LYS A 76 -14.71 -5.34 -6.16
CA LYS A 76 -15.63 -4.48 -5.39
C LYS A 76 -16.67 -3.75 -6.25
N GLY A 77 -16.47 -3.66 -7.56
CA GLY A 77 -17.41 -2.98 -8.48
C GLY A 77 -17.64 -1.48 -8.19
N THR A 78 -16.93 -0.90 -7.22
CA THR A 78 -17.03 0.51 -6.84
C THR A 78 -15.93 1.32 -7.56
N PRO A 79 -16.25 2.53 -8.04
CA PRO A 79 -15.25 3.38 -8.68
C PRO A 79 -14.09 3.68 -7.73
N PRO A 80 -12.83 3.57 -8.18
CA PRO A 80 -11.66 3.92 -7.38
C PRO A 80 -11.68 5.41 -7.03
N LYS A 81 -11.54 5.75 -5.73
CA LYS A 81 -11.46 7.14 -5.27
C LYS A 81 -10.03 7.69 -5.22
N ASN A 82 -9.07 6.85 -4.83
CA ASN A 82 -7.70 7.30 -4.53
C ASN A 82 -6.64 6.83 -5.53
N GLU A 83 -6.85 5.68 -6.20
CA GLU A 83 -5.88 5.11 -7.16
C GLU A 83 -6.67 4.34 -8.21
N SER A 84 -6.56 4.73 -9.49
CA SER A 84 -7.27 4.09 -10.59
C SER A 84 -6.64 2.74 -10.96
N ILE A 85 -7.40 1.88 -11.66
CA ILE A 85 -6.85 0.62 -12.20
C ILE A 85 -5.63 0.91 -13.10
N ARG A 86 -5.68 1.98 -13.90
CA ARG A 86 -4.57 2.36 -14.78
C ARG A 86 -3.32 2.70 -13.98
N ASP A 87 -3.45 3.49 -12.91
CA ASP A 87 -2.32 3.85 -12.05
C ASP A 87 -1.75 2.61 -11.36
N THR A 88 -2.61 1.73 -10.85
CA THR A 88 -2.20 0.46 -10.24
C THR A 88 -1.40 -0.43 -11.21
N VAL A 89 -1.83 -0.54 -12.47
CA VAL A 89 -1.15 -1.34 -13.49
C VAL A 89 0.19 -0.73 -13.87
N LEU A 90 0.28 0.60 -14.02
CA LEU A 90 1.54 1.29 -14.31
C LEU A 90 2.55 1.08 -13.19
N ASP A 91 2.13 1.24 -11.93
CA ASP A 91 2.99 0.99 -10.77
C ASP A 91 3.45 -0.48 -10.70
N LEU A 92 2.55 -1.42 -11.01
CA LEU A 92 2.91 -2.84 -11.06
C LEU A 92 4.01 -3.11 -12.09
N HIS A 93 3.90 -2.56 -13.31
CA HIS A 93 4.96 -2.66 -14.32
C HIS A 93 6.29 -2.09 -13.82
N ASN A 94 6.27 -0.90 -13.24
CA ASN A 94 7.48 -0.29 -12.68
C ASN A 94 8.13 -1.19 -11.62
N TYR A 95 7.35 -1.80 -10.73
CA TYR A 95 7.91 -2.68 -9.71
C TYR A 95 8.41 -4.02 -10.26
N ILE A 96 7.83 -4.54 -11.36
CA ILE A 96 8.38 -5.70 -12.09
C ILE A 96 9.78 -5.36 -12.61
N ASP A 97 9.92 -4.24 -13.30
CA ASP A 97 11.20 -3.82 -13.88
C ASP A 97 12.25 -3.58 -12.80
N LEU A 98 11.88 -2.95 -11.68
CA LEU A 98 12.77 -2.73 -10.54
C LEU A 98 13.16 -4.03 -9.84
N ALA A 99 12.23 -4.97 -9.67
CA ALA A 99 12.53 -6.28 -9.10
C ALA A 99 13.54 -7.04 -9.98
N TYR A 100 13.33 -7.02 -11.31
CA TYR A 100 14.24 -7.64 -12.25
C TYR A 100 15.62 -6.97 -12.28
N ALA A 101 15.68 -5.64 -12.20
CA ALA A 101 16.95 -4.93 -12.07
C ALA A 101 17.75 -5.35 -10.81
N CYS A 102 17.07 -5.58 -9.68
CA CYS A 102 17.72 -6.12 -8.48
C CYS A 102 18.22 -7.56 -8.66
N ASP A 103 17.54 -8.38 -9.48
CA ASP A 103 17.98 -9.75 -9.77
C ASP A 103 19.22 -9.74 -10.68
N ILE A 104 19.24 -8.88 -11.71
CA ILE A 104 20.41 -8.65 -12.57
C ILE A 104 21.62 -8.21 -11.73
N GLU A 105 21.46 -7.23 -10.83
CA GLU A 105 22.54 -6.74 -9.98
C GLU A 105 23.12 -7.85 -9.08
N LYS A 106 22.27 -8.79 -8.64
CA LYS A 106 22.70 -9.98 -7.86
C LYS A 106 23.29 -11.10 -8.71
N GLY A 107 23.13 -11.05 -10.03
CA GLY A 107 23.56 -12.10 -10.96
C GLY A 107 22.65 -13.33 -10.98
N VAL A 108 21.33 -13.14 -10.79
CA VAL A 108 20.29 -14.17 -10.94
C VAL A 108 19.57 -14.02 -12.27
#